data_AF-A0A2N2FZY5-F1
#
_entry.id   AF-A0A2N2FZY5-F1
#
_cell.length_a   1.000
_cell.length_b   1.000
_cell.length_c   1.000
_cell.angle_alpha   90.00
_cell.angle_beta   90.00
_cell.angle_gamma   90.00
#
_symmetry.space_group_name_H-M   'P 1'
#
loop_
_entity.id
_entity.type
_entity.pdbx_description
1 polymer ?
#
loop_
_entity_poly.entity_id
_entity_poly.type
_entity_poly.pdbx_seq_one_letter_code
_entity_poly.pdbx_strand_id
1 'polypeptide(L)'
;MKRYLVTASCVLVAYLAILGPFTQAMKEKVTAVKLGISPHPKVLQVLFPDYQEFLAASSLGRIIQYYGALVDPAADPGKVLRVADYPAMSRAVHSALHLDPYNMDGYYFGQSILVWDAKQYKLATELLEYGMQYRTWDWQLPFFAAFNQAYFLKDRAAAARLYMRAGELSDATLFKSLAGRYLQEAGETQMAIDYLVTLEKSARTPVIKETLQVRITAFQTVLSIEEARDHYAEEKGHPPADIVTLVTSGYLSTKPIDPYGGEFYLDERKQVRTTSNFAFVASGQPSVESSAAPSDK
;
A
#
# COMPACT_ATOMS: atom_id res chain seq x y z
N MET A 1 4.62 51.11 38.50
CA MET A 1 5.41 49.87 38.75
C MET A 1 4.80 48.97 39.81
N LYS A 2 4.55 49.41 41.05
CA LYS A 2 3.99 48.54 42.13
C LYS A 2 2.68 47.81 41.77
N ARG A 3 1.74 48.46 41.08
CA ARG A 3 0.45 47.83 40.66
C ARG A 3 0.65 46.66 39.68
N TYR A 4 1.59 46.78 38.75
CA TYR A 4 1.92 45.73 37.78
C TYR A 4 2.64 44.54 38.43
N LEU A 5 3.45 44.79 39.46
CA LEU A 5 4.10 43.75 40.26
C LEU A 5 3.07 42.92 41.05
N VAL A 6 2.04 43.59 41.60
CA VAL A 6 0.95 42.90 42.32
C VAL A 6 0.12 42.06 41.35
N THR A 7 -0.27 42.59 40.19
CA THR A 7 -1.02 41.79 39.19
C THR A 7 -0.21 40.62 38.65
N ALA A 8 1.08 40.80 38.38
CA ALA A 8 1.95 39.71 37.93
C ALA A 8 2.10 38.62 39.01
N SER A 9 2.21 39.01 40.28
CA SER A 9 2.28 38.07 41.40
C SER A 9 0.98 37.29 41.56
N CYS A 10 -0.18 37.94 41.42
CA CYS A 10 -1.47 37.27 41.48
C CYS A 10 -1.67 36.27 40.33
N VAL A 11 -1.25 36.62 39.10
CA VAL A 11 -1.31 35.69 37.95
C VAL A 11 -0.38 34.50 38.15
N LEU A 12 0.82 34.72 38.68
CA LEU A 12 1.77 33.64 38.97
C LEU A 12 1.23 32.70 40.04
N VAL A 13 0.65 33.24 41.12
CA VAL A 13 0.04 32.43 42.18
C VAL A 13 -1.16 31.65 41.65
N ALA A 14 -2.02 32.27 40.83
CA ALA A 14 -3.15 31.57 40.20
C ALA A 14 -2.67 30.44 39.25
N TYR A 15 -1.62 30.69 38.47
CA TYR A 15 -1.02 29.70 37.58
C TYR A 15 -0.45 28.51 38.35
N LEU A 16 0.31 28.76 39.43
CA LEU A 16 0.86 27.71 40.29
C LEU A 16 -0.23 26.94 41.04
N ALA A 17 -1.31 27.62 41.47
CA ALA A 17 -2.45 26.99 42.12
C ALA A 17 -3.22 26.04 41.20
N ILE A 18 -3.20 26.29 39.88
CA ILE A 18 -3.81 25.41 38.87
C ILE A 18 -2.89 24.23 38.52
N LEU A 19 -1.57 24.43 38.52
CA LEU A 19 -0.59 23.41 38.12
C LEU A 19 -0.63 22.16 39.00
N GLY A 20 -0.76 22.30 40.32
CA GLY A 20 -0.84 21.16 41.25
C GLY A 20 -2.00 20.21 40.95
N PRO A 21 -3.27 20.66 41.02
CA PRO A 21 -4.42 19.82 40.71
C PRO A 21 -4.44 19.36 39.25
N PHE A 22 -3.95 20.17 38.30
CA PHE A 22 -3.86 19.78 36.91
C PHE A 22 -2.87 18.61 36.70
N THR A 23 -1.67 18.69 37.29
CA THR A 23 -0.68 17.61 37.19
C THR A 23 -1.13 16.33 37.89
N GLN A 24 -1.85 16.44 39.01
CA GLN A 24 -2.43 15.28 39.68
C GLN A 24 -3.57 14.65 38.87
N ALA A 25 -4.49 15.46 38.33
CA ALA A 25 -5.55 14.97 37.45
C ALA A 25 -4.98 14.30 36.18
N MET A 26 -3.90 14.83 35.61
CA MET A 26 -3.20 14.22 34.47
C MET A 26 -2.54 12.88 34.83
N LYS A 27 -2.04 12.70 36.06
CA LYS A 27 -1.48 11.42 36.53
C LYS A 27 -2.55 10.36 36.75
N GLU A 28 -3.74 10.75 37.19
CA GLU A 28 -4.85 9.83 37.50
C GLU A 28 -5.73 9.50 36.28
N LYS A 29 -5.60 10.26 35.18
CA LYS A 29 -6.37 10.04 33.95
C LYS A 29 -6.07 8.67 33.34
N VAL A 30 -7.09 7.81 33.28
CA VAL A 30 -7.06 6.55 32.53
C VAL A 30 -6.94 6.86 31.04
N THR A 31 -5.88 6.36 30.39
CA THR A 31 -5.50 6.77 29.02
C THR A 31 -6.40 6.17 27.95
N ALA A 32 -7.10 5.08 28.23
CA ALA A 32 -7.97 4.39 27.28
C ALA A 32 -9.45 4.80 27.44
N VAL A 33 -9.80 5.99 26.91
CA VAL A 33 -11.21 6.32 26.67
C VAL A 33 -11.70 5.39 25.55
N LYS A 34 -12.64 4.48 25.85
CA LYS A 34 -13.30 3.67 24.82
C LYS A 34 -13.75 4.61 23.68
N LEU A 35 -13.43 4.26 22.45
CA LEU A 35 -14.00 4.94 21.28
C LEU A 35 -15.51 4.76 21.35
N GLY A 36 -16.21 5.83 21.74
CA GLY A 36 -17.67 5.84 21.80
C GLY A 36 -18.31 5.53 20.45
N ILE A 37 -19.62 5.32 20.44
CA ILE A 37 -20.37 5.08 19.21
C ILE A 37 -20.41 6.39 18.40
N SER A 38 -19.90 6.37 17.17
CA SER A 38 -20.07 7.48 16.22
C SER A 38 -21.36 7.28 15.44
N PRO A 39 -22.21 8.32 15.30
CA PRO A 39 -23.35 8.28 14.37
C PRO A 39 -22.89 7.98 12.94
N HIS A 40 -23.78 7.42 12.12
CA HIS A 40 -23.50 7.12 10.73
C HIS A 40 -23.15 8.40 9.94
N PRO A 41 -22.16 8.40 9.02
CA PRO A 41 -21.69 9.61 8.32
C PRO A 41 -22.79 10.40 7.63
N LYS A 42 -23.70 9.71 6.93
CA LYS A 42 -24.87 10.35 6.28
C LYS A 42 -25.74 11.15 7.24
N VAL A 43 -25.87 10.71 8.50
CA VAL A 43 -26.64 11.45 9.52
C VAL A 43 -25.91 12.73 9.89
N LEU A 44 -24.58 12.66 10.07
CA LEU A 44 -23.76 13.82 10.38
C LEU A 44 -23.71 14.82 9.22
N GLN A 45 -23.62 14.34 7.98
CA GLN A 45 -23.67 15.19 6.77
C GLN A 45 -24.97 15.99 6.67
N VAL A 46 -26.11 15.38 7.03
CA VAL A 46 -27.43 16.03 6.98
C VAL A 46 -27.63 17.02 8.13
N LEU A 47 -27.20 16.66 9.35
CA LEU A 47 -27.40 17.51 10.53
C LEU A 47 -26.40 18.67 10.60
N PHE A 48 -25.18 18.49 10.07
CA PHE A 48 -24.09 19.44 10.16
C PHE A 48 -23.41 19.66 8.79
N PRO A 49 -24.14 20.16 7.77
CA PRO A 49 -23.61 20.31 6.42
C PRO A 49 -22.38 21.23 6.35
N ASP A 50 -22.35 22.29 7.15
CA ASP A 50 -21.28 23.31 7.13
C ASP A 50 -20.09 23.00 8.05
N TYR A 51 -20.12 21.87 8.78
CA TYR A 51 -19.10 21.52 9.78
C TYR A 51 -18.48 20.14 9.53
N GLN A 52 -18.62 19.59 8.33
CA GLN A 52 -18.18 18.22 8.02
C GLN A 52 -16.67 18.04 8.21
N GLU A 53 -15.86 19.00 7.75
CA GLU A 53 -14.40 18.97 7.86
C GLU A 53 -13.96 19.07 9.32
N PHE A 54 -14.60 19.94 10.11
CA PHE A 54 -14.30 20.06 11.55
C PHE A 54 -14.67 18.78 12.30
N LEU A 55 -15.83 18.19 12.01
CA LEU A 55 -16.28 16.93 12.62
C LEU A 55 -15.35 15.77 12.22
N ALA A 56 -14.93 15.70 10.97
CA ALA A 56 -13.97 14.72 10.48
C ALA A 56 -12.62 14.86 11.20
N ALA A 57 -12.04 16.06 11.21
CA ALA A 57 -10.76 16.34 11.84
C ALA A 57 -10.78 16.07 13.35
N SER A 58 -11.85 16.47 14.05
CA SER A 58 -12.04 16.18 15.48
C SER A 58 -12.14 14.67 15.75
N SER A 59 -12.86 13.95 14.88
CA SER A 59 -12.99 12.49 14.98
C SER A 59 -11.65 11.80 14.74
N LEU A 60 -10.90 12.17 13.70
CA LEU A 60 -9.58 11.63 13.41
C LEU A 60 -8.60 11.92 14.55
N GLY A 61 -8.55 13.16 15.05
CA GLY A 61 -7.68 13.53 16.17
C GLY A 61 -7.92 12.69 17.42
N ARG A 62 -9.20 12.40 17.73
CA ARG A 62 -9.55 11.48 18.83
C ARG A 62 -9.05 10.07 18.61
N ILE A 63 -9.17 9.53 17.39
CA ILE A 63 -8.74 8.16 17.07
C ILE A 63 -7.21 8.06 17.11
N ILE A 64 -6.50 9.04 16.54
CA ILE A 64 -5.04 9.11 16.55
C ILE A 64 -4.54 9.20 17.98
N GLN A 65 -5.15 10.04 18.83
CA GLN A 65 -4.78 10.15 20.24
C GLN A 65 -5.06 8.84 21.00
N TYR A 66 -6.19 8.18 20.74
CA TYR A 66 -6.51 6.88 21.32
C TYR A 66 -5.47 5.82 20.92
N TYR A 67 -5.10 5.76 19.64
CA TYR A 67 -4.08 4.85 19.16
C TYR A 67 -2.71 5.15 19.77
N GLY A 68 -2.32 6.42 19.82
CA GLY A 68 -1.06 6.85 20.45
C GLY A 68 -0.99 6.41 21.92
N ALA A 69 -2.08 6.52 22.67
CA ALA A 69 -2.17 6.05 24.04
C ALA A 69 -2.07 4.53 24.20
N LEU A 70 -2.42 3.76 23.17
CA LEU A 70 -2.29 2.29 23.16
C LEU A 70 -0.85 1.84 22.87
N VAL A 71 -0.15 2.58 22.01
CA VAL A 71 1.20 2.22 21.54
C VAL A 71 2.32 2.85 22.39
N ASP A 72 2.00 3.86 23.21
CA ASP A 72 2.97 4.54 24.08
C ASP A 72 3.67 3.55 25.05
N PRO A 73 4.99 3.32 24.89
CA PRO A 73 5.74 2.42 25.75
C PRO A 73 5.85 2.91 27.20
N ALA A 74 5.64 4.22 27.44
CA ALA A 74 5.63 4.82 28.77
C ALA A 74 4.25 4.75 29.44
N ALA A 75 3.23 4.23 28.76
CA ALA A 75 1.92 4.06 29.34
C ALA A 75 1.95 3.00 30.45
N ASP A 76 1.46 3.37 31.64
CA ASP A 76 1.34 2.49 32.79
C ASP A 76 0.51 1.25 32.41
N PRO A 77 1.09 0.02 32.46
CA PRO A 77 0.38 -1.21 32.08
C PRO A 77 -0.89 -1.47 32.89
N GLY A 78 -1.05 -0.84 34.06
CA GLY A 78 -2.27 -0.91 34.88
C GLY A 78 -3.38 0.04 34.43
N LYS A 79 -3.11 1.00 33.54
CA LYS A 79 -4.05 2.04 33.07
C LYS A 79 -4.46 1.88 31.60
N VAL A 80 -3.83 0.98 30.87
CA VAL A 80 -4.17 0.66 29.47
C VAL A 80 -5.13 -0.53 29.46
N LEU A 81 -6.35 -0.34 28.95
CA LEU A 81 -7.23 -1.46 28.59
C LEU A 81 -6.54 -2.26 27.48
N ARG A 82 -6.04 -3.45 27.84
CA ARG A 82 -5.12 -4.30 27.06
C ARG A 82 -5.59 -4.76 25.68
N VAL A 83 -6.81 -4.42 25.25
CA VAL A 83 -7.34 -4.80 23.93
C VAL A 83 -7.78 -3.53 23.21
N ALA A 84 -7.04 -3.15 22.17
CA ALA A 84 -7.40 -2.06 21.27
C ALA A 84 -8.73 -2.38 20.58
N ASP A 85 -9.65 -1.41 20.54
CA ASP A 85 -10.92 -1.54 19.80
C ASP A 85 -10.71 -1.18 18.33
N TYR A 86 -9.95 -2.01 17.61
CA TYR A 86 -9.70 -1.84 16.17
C TYR A 86 -10.98 -1.76 15.33
N PRO A 87 -12.06 -2.53 15.62
CA PRO A 87 -13.33 -2.34 14.93
C PRO A 87 -13.92 -0.93 15.12
N ALA A 88 -13.86 -0.36 16.32
CA ALA A 88 -14.32 1.01 16.54
C ALA A 88 -13.43 2.03 15.84
N MET A 89 -12.11 1.85 15.87
CA MET A 89 -11.18 2.72 15.13
C MET A 89 -11.49 2.70 13.63
N SER A 90 -11.68 1.51 13.07
CA SER A 90 -12.03 1.33 11.66
C SER A 90 -13.31 2.07 11.29
N ARG A 91 -14.40 1.86 12.04
CA ARG A 91 -15.67 2.57 11.81
C ARG A 91 -15.50 4.08 11.90
N ALA A 92 -14.72 4.56 12.85
CA ALA A 92 -14.52 5.98 13.09
C ALA A 92 -13.66 6.62 11.99
N VAL A 93 -12.61 5.95 11.50
CA VAL A 93 -11.80 6.41 10.36
C VAL A 93 -12.63 6.48 9.09
N HIS A 94 -13.38 5.41 8.77
CA HIS A 94 -14.28 5.42 7.61
C HIS A 94 -15.30 6.55 7.75
N SER A 95 -15.85 6.75 8.95
CA SER A 95 -16.84 7.79 9.15
C SER A 95 -16.30 9.19 8.94
N ALA A 96 -15.09 9.46 9.46
CA ALA A 96 -14.44 10.74 9.26
C ALA A 96 -14.08 11.00 7.80
N LEU A 97 -13.60 10.00 7.06
CA LEU A 97 -13.24 10.15 5.66
C LEU A 97 -14.44 10.24 4.71
N HIS A 98 -15.60 9.73 5.11
CA HIS A 98 -16.84 10.01 4.38
C HIS A 98 -17.33 11.45 4.62
N LEU A 99 -17.00 12.07 5.76
CA LEU A 99 -17.31 13.47 6.04
C LEU A 99 -16.34 14.41 5.32
N ASP A 100 -15.04 14.12 5.36
CA ASP A 100 -14.00 14.87 4.66
C ASP A 100 -13.18 13.93 3.77
N PRO A 101 -13.64 13.65 2.53
CA PRO A 101 -12.93 12.78 1.61
C PRO A 101 -11.63 13.39 1.08
N TYR A 102 -11.36 14.66 1.36
CA TYR A 102 -10.12 15.34 1.01
C TYR A 102 -9.07 15.25 2.11
N ASN A 103 -9.37 14.65 3.27
CA ASN A 103 -8.43 14.52 4.37
C ASN A 103 -7.31 13.49 4.07
N MET A 104 -6.10 13.98 3.78
CA MET A 104 -4.95 13.12 3.49
C MET A 104 -4.55 12.26 4.71
N ASP A 105 -4.45 12.89 5.89
CA ASP A 105 -3.95 12.25 7.10
C ASP A 105 -4.82 11.06 7.52
N GLY A 106 -6.13 11.19 7.36
CA GLY A 106 -7.07 10.12 7.65
C GLY A 106 -6.85 8.88 6.78
N TYR A 107 -6.54 9.03 5.48
CA TYR A 107 -6.25 7.88 4.61
C TYR A 107 -4.94 7.20 5.00
N TYR A 108 -3.90 7.96 5.32
CA TYR A 108 -2.58 7.38 5.62
C TYR A 108 -2.57 6.72 7.00
N PHE A 109 -3.23 7.35 7.97
CA PHE A 109 -3.48 6.75 9.26
C PHE A 109 -4.38 5.52 9.15
N GLY A 110 -5.47 5.61 8.38
CA GLY A 110 -6.34 4.48 8.10
C GLY A 110 -5.58 3.31 7.49
N GLN A 111 -4.78 3.56 6.47
CA GLN A 111 -3.94 2.57 5.82
C GLN A 111 -2.99 1.87 6.80
N SER A 112 -2.35 2.60 7.73
CA SER A 112 -1.43 2.00 8.68
C SER A 112 -2.16 1.09 9.66
N ILE A 113 -3.23 1.56 10.30
CA ILE A 113 -3.93 0.79 11.34
C ILE A 113 -4.77 -0.35 10.77
N LEU A 114 -5.43 -0.14 9.62
CA LEU A 114 -6.42 -1.10 9.13
C LEU A 114 -5.73 -2.35 8.61
N VAL A 115 -4.57 -2.17 8.00
CA VAL A 115 -3.82 -3.25 7.38
C VAL A 115 -2.98 -4.00 8.40
N TRP A 116 -2.16 -3.31 9.18
CA TRP A 116 -1.17 -3.97 10.04
C TRP A 116 -1.76 -4.46 11.35
N ASP A 117 -2.56 -3.63 12.01
CA ASP A 117 -3.12 -3.95 13.32
C ASP A 117 -4.47 -4.66 13.22
N ALA A 118 -5.40 -4.09 12.46
CA ALA A 118 -6.77 -4.60 12.37
C ALA A 118 -6.90 -5.78 11.38
N LYS A 119 -5.90 -6.01 10.52
CA LYS A 119 -5.91 -7.01 9.43
C LYS A 119 -7.14 -6.92 8.50
N GLN A 120 -7.69 -5.72 8.34
CA GLN A 120 -8.86 -5.39 7.52
C GLN A 120 -8.44 -4.96 6.10
N TYR A 121 -7.68 -5.80 5.39
CA TYR A 121 -7.05 -5.48 4.11
C TYR A 121 -8.05 -4.98 3.06
N LYS A 122 -9.20 -5.67 2.92
CA LYS A 122 -10.22 -5.33 1.93
C LYS A 122 -10.86 -3.97 2.23
N LEU A 123 -11.23 -3.72 3.49
CA LEU A 123 -11.80 -2.44 3.90
C LEU A 123 -10.79 -1.30 3.74
N ALA A 124 -9.51 -1.52 4.04
CA ALA A 124 -8.47 -0.54 3.79
C ALA A 124 -8.37 -0.17 2.31
N THR A 125 -8.38 -1.18 1.42
CA THR A 125 -8.37 -0.95 -0.03
C THR A 125 -9.63 -0.23 -0.51
N GLU A 126 -10.82 -0.64 -0.07
CA GLU A 126 -12.10 0.03 -0.39
C GLU A 126 -12.11 1.50 0.05
N LEU A 127 -11.55 1.80 1.22
CA LEU A 127 -11.40 3.16 1.73
C LEU A 127 -10.47 4.00 0.85
N LEU A 128 -9.33 3.46 0.43
CA LEU A 128 -8.41 4.15 -0.49
C LEU A 128 -9.05 4.36 -1.88
N GLU A 129 -9.80 3.37 -2.37
CA GLU A 129 -10.59 3.47 -3.62
C GLU A 129 -11.67 4.54 -3.55
N TYR A 130 -12.35 4.66 -2.42
CA TYR A 130 -13.26 5.78 -2.16
C TYR A 130 -12.50 7.11 -2.25
N GLY A 131 -11.34 7.23 -1.59
CA GLY A 131 -10.53 8.45 -1.64
C GLY A 131 -10.06 8.84 -3.04
N MET A 132 -9.75 7.88 -3.90
CA MET A 132 -9.35 8.14 -5.29
C MET A 132 -10.44 8.82 -6.13
N GLN A 133 -11.72 8.72 -5.73
CA GLN A 133 -12.83 9.42 -6.41
C GLN A 133 -12.80 10.94 -6.16
N TYR A 134 -12.18 11.38 -5.06
CA TYR A 134 -12.14 12.78 -4.64
C TYR A 134 -10.74 13.38 -4.80
N ARG A 135 -9.71 12.65 -4.34
CA ARG A 135 -8.30 13.06 -4.37
C ARG A 135 -7.63 12.55 -5.65
N THR A 136 -8.11 13.02 -6.80
CA THR A 136 -7.72 12.49 -8.13
C THR A 136 -6.25 12.71 -8.50
N TRP A 137 -5.54 13.57 -7.77
CA TRP A 137 -4.11 13.89 -7.95
C TRP A 137 -3.19 13.09 -7.00
N ASP A 138 -3.75 12.45 -5.98
CA ASP A 138 -2.98 11.82 -4.91
C ASP A 138 -2.51 10.44 -5.33
N TRP A 139 -1.24 10.34 -5.73
CA TRP A 139 -0.62 9.08 -6.16
C TRP A 139 -0.43 8.09 -5.00
N GLN A 140 -0.48 8.53 -3.74
CA GLN A 140 -0.25 7.64 -2.59
C GLN A 140 -1.43 6.70 -2.38
N LEU A 141 -2.66 7.14 -2.67
CA LEU A 141 -3.85 6.29 -2.57
C LEU A 141 -3.78 5.05 -3.47
N PRO A 142 -3.58 5.17 -4.81
CA PRO A 142 -3.41 4.00 -5.66
C PRO A 142 -2.14 3.21 -5.31
N PHE A 143 -1.06 3.85 -4.84
CA PHE A 143 0.13 3.14 -4.38
C PHE A 143 -0.16 2.21 -3.20
N PHE A 144 -0.80 2.72 -2.13
CA PHE A 144 -1.13 1.92 -0.96
C PHE A 144 -2.18 0.85 -1.28
N ALA A 145 -3.17 1.17 -2.12
CA ALA A 145 -4.15 0.20 -2.57
C ALA A 145 -3.47 -0.92 -3.39
N ALA A 146 -2.53 -0.58 -4.28
CA ALA A 146 -1.76 -1.55 -5.05
C ALA A 146 -0.90 -2.44 -4.14
N PHE A 147 -0.26 -1.85 -3.13
CA PHE A 147 0.48 -2.60 -2.12
C PHE A 147 -0.44 -3.57 -1.37
N ASN A 148 -1.64 -3.15 -0.99
CA ASN A 148 -2.59 -4.01 -0.30
C ASN A 148 -3.00 -5.21 -1.18
N GLN A 149 -3.32 -4.94 -2.45
CA GLN A 149 -3.67 -5.97 -3.43
C GLN A 149 -2.52 -6.97 -3.64
N ALA A 150 -1.30 -6.48 -3.86
CA ALA A 150 -0.14 -7.32 -4.12
C ALA A 150 0.31 -8.11 -2.88
N TYR A 151 0.44 -7.43 -1.74
CA TYR A 151 1.10 -8.00 -0.57
C TYR A 151 0.16 -8.86 0.27
N PHE A 152 -1.05 -8.37 0.60
CA PHE A 152 -1.98 -9.07 1.49
C PHE A 152 -2.98 -9.92 0.72
N LEU A 153 -3.61 -9.37 -0.32
CA LEU A 153 -4.68 -10.06 -1.06
C LEU A 153 -4.16 -10.97 -2.17
N LYS A 154 -2.87 -10.83 -2.55
CA LYS A 154 -2.21 -11.58 -3.63
C LYS A 154 -2.87 -11.41 -5.00
N ASP A 155 -3.65 -10.35 -5.20
CA ASP A 155 -4.25 -10.00 -6.49
C ASP A 155 -3.26 -9.18 -7.31
N ARG A 156 -2.52 -9.87 -8.18
CA ARG A 156 -1.49 -9.25 -9.03
C ARG A 156 -2.11 -8.34 -10.11
N ALA A 157 -3.23 -8.73 -10.69
CA ALA A 157 -3.89 -7.97 -11.75
C ALA A 157 -4.44 -6.63 -11.20
N ALA A 158 -5.11 -6.66 -10.05
CA ALA A 158 -5.59 -5.44 -9.39
C ALA A 158 -4.42 -4.54 -8.95
N ALA A 159 -3.36 -5.12 -8.38
CA ALA A 159 -2.17 -4.37 -8.00
C ALA A 159 -1.55 -3.67 -9.22
N ALA A 160 -1.45 -4.36 -10.36
CA ALA A 160 -0.89 -3.81 -11.57
C ALA A 160 -1.62 -2.55 -12.04
N ARG A 161 -2.95 -2.61 -12.14
CA ARG A 161 -3.79 -1.47 -12.55
C ARG A 161 -3.63 -0.27 -11.62
N LEU A 162 -3.56 -0.51 -10.31
CA LEU A 162 -3.36 0.54 -9.31
C LEU A 162 -1.94 1.13 -9.37
N TYR A 163 -0.91 0.31 -9.60
CA TYR A 163 0.45 0.83 -9.84
C TYR A 163 0.57 1.61 -11.16
N MET A 164 -0.17 1.23 -12.21
CA MET A 164 -0.25 2.03 -13.44
C MET A 164 -0.79 3.42 -13.11
N ARG A 165 -1.90 3.48 -12.36
CA ARG A 165 -2.50 4.74 -11.92
C ARG A 165 -1.56 5.58 -11.05
N ALA A 166 -0.86 4.97 -10.09
CA ALA A 166 0.15 5.66 -9.29
C ALA A 166 1.30 6.21 -10.15
N GLY A 167 1.74 5.45 -11.15
CA GLY A 167 2.78 5.85 -12.11
C GLY A 167 2.34 6.97 -13.05
N GLU A 168 1.08 7.01 -13.47
CA GLU A 168 0.49 8.11 -14.24
C GLU A 168 0.47 9.42 -13.44
N LEU A 169 0.09 9.34 -12.16
CA LEU A 169 -0.06 10.53 -11.30
C LEU A 169 1.28 11.10 -10.83
N SER A 170 2.24 10.23 -10.50
CA SER A 170 3.55 10.65 -9.96
C SER A 170 4.65 10.81 -11.01
N ASP A 171 4.43 10.28 -12.22
CA ASP A 171 5.45 10.06 -13.25
C ASP A 171 6.62 9.12 -12.84
N ALA A 172 6.57 8.54 -11.63
CA ALA A 172 7.66 7.77 -11.05
C ALA A 172 7.92 6.46 -11.80
N THR A 173 9.18 6.21 -12.17
CA THR A 173 9.62 4.99 -12.86
C THR A 173 9.40 3.73 -12.02
N LEU A 174 9.46 3.84 -10.69
CA LEU A 174 9.23 2.74 -9.77
C LEU A 174 7.83 2.13 -9.95
N PHE A 175 6.77 2.94 -9.93
CA PHE A 175 5.40 2.41 -10.03
C PHE A 175 5.11 1.87 -11.42
N LYS A 176 5.62 2.53 -12.47
CA LYS A 176 5.57 2.01 -13.85
C LYS A 176 6.26 0.65 -13.97
N SER A 177 7.41 0.48 -13.31
CA SER A 177 8.13 -0.79 -13.27
C SER A 177 7.35 -1.87 -12.51
N LEU A 178 6.72 -1.54 -11.39
CA LEU A 178 5.89 -2.45 -10.61
C LEU A 178 4.62 -2.86 -11.37
N ALA A 179 3.97 -1.93 -12.08
CA ALA A 179 2.83 -2.21 -12.94
C ALA A 179 3.16 -3.28 -13.99
N GLY A 180 4.21 -3.08 -14.77
CA GLY A 180 4.64 -4.06 -15.78
C GLY A 180 5.01 -5.41 -15.16
N ARG A 181 5.64 -5.42 -13.98
CA ARG A 181 5.94 -6.66 -13.24
C ARG A 181 4.66 -7.41 -12.88
N TYR A 182 3.70 -6.72 -12.28
CA TYR A 182 2.50 -7.37 -11.78
C TYR A 182 1.53 -7.78 -12.89
N LEU A 183 1.51 -7.11 -14.05
CA LEU A 183 0.83 -7.60 -15.25
C LEU A 183 1.42 -8.97 -15.67
N GLN A 184 2.75 -9.07 -15.77
CA GLN A 184 3.39 -10.35 -16.11
C GLN A 184 3.13 -11.43 -15.04
N GLU A 185 3.25 -11.09 -13.75
CA GLU A 185 2.96 -12.06 -12.67
C GLU A 185 1.48 -12.51 -12.63
N ALA A 186 0.57 -11.70 -13.16
CA ALA A 186 -0.85 -12.04 -13.31
C ALA A 186 -1.12 -12.96 -14.52
N GLY A 187 -0.13 -13.27 -15.35
CA GLY A 187 -0.31 -13.97 -16.62
C GLY A 187 -0.82 -13.07 -17.74
N GLU A 188 -0.85 -11.75 -17.53
CA GLU A 188 -1.27 -10.74 -18.50
C GLU A 188 -0.05 -10.22 -19.28
N THR A 189 0.86 -11.11 -19.70
CA THR A 189 2.16 -10.77 -20.30
C THR A 189 2.03 -9.89 -21.54
N GLN A 190 1.04 -10.15 -22.41
CA GLN A 190 0.78 -9.29 -23.57
C GLN A 190 0.42 -7.85 -23.15
N MET A 191 -0.44 -7.68 -22.15
CA MET A 191 -0.77 -6.33 -21.64
C MET A 191 0.44 -5.67 -20.99
N ALA A 192 1.33 -6.43 -20.34
CA ALA A 192 2.59 -5.93 -19.83
C ALA A 192 3.47 -5.35 -20.94
N ILE A 193 3.57 -6.06 -22.08
CA ILE A 193 4.29 -5.59 -23.27
C ILE A 193 3.66 -4.30 -23.81
N ASP A 194 2.34 -4.29 -24.03
CA ASP A 194 1.63 -3.13 -24.59
C ASP A 194 1.79 -1.88 -23.72
N TYR A 195 1.72 -2.07 -22.40
CA TYR A 195 1.97 -1.01 -21.43
C TYR A 195 3.40 -0.47 -21.52
N LEU A 196 4.41 -1.34 -21.53
CA LEU A 196 5.81 -0.93 -21.62
C LEU A 196 6.14 -0.24 -22.95
N VAL A 197 5.56 -0.70 -24.06
CA VAL A 197 5.68 -0.04 -25.38
C VAL A 197 5.09 1.37 -25.35
N THR A 198 3.96 1.54 -24.68
CA THR A 198 3.35 2.87 -24.49
C THR A 198 4.26 3.79 -23.68
N LEU A 199 4.87 3.28 -22.61
CA LEU A 199 5.84 4.03 -21.81
C LEU A 199 7.08 4.40 -22.62
N GLU A 200 7.61 3.47 -23.42
CA GLU A 200 8.81 3.67 -24.24
C GLU A 200 8.61 4.78 -25.28
N LYS A 201 7.45 4.82 -25.93
CA LYS A 201 7.06 5.89 -26.85
C LYS A 201 7.02 7.27 -26.19
N SER A 202 6.62 7.33 -24.92
CA SER A 202 6.53 8.57 -24.14
C SER A 202 7.81 8.95 -23.38
N ALA A 203 8.82 8.06 -23.37
CA ALA A 203 10.02 8.25 -22.58
C ALA A 203 10.89 9.41 -23.11
N ARG A 204 11.34 10.27 -22.18
CA ARG A 204 12.08 11.50 -22.50
C ARG A 204 13.56 11.29 -22.79
N THR A 205 14.19 10.31 -22.14
CA THR A 205 15.64 10.09 -22.24
C THR A 205 15.95 8.77 -22.95
N PRO A 206 17.04 8.72 -23.74
CA PRO A 206 17.48 7.47 -24.39
C PRO A 206 17.69 6.32 -23.40
N VAL A 207 18.25 6.61 -22.23
CA VAL A 207 18.51 5.62 -21.17
C VAL A 207 17.22 4.94 -20.69
N ILE A 208 16.12 5.68 -20.53
CA ILE A 208 14.83 5.10 -20.14
C ILE A 208 14.29 4.22 -21.28
N LYS A 209 14.43 4.65 -22.54
CA LYS A 209 14.01 3.85 -23.70
C LYS A 209 14.75 2.53 -23.77
N GLU A 210 16.08 2.54 -23.67
CA GLU A 210 16.91 1.33 -23.66
C GLU A 210 16.51 0.38 -22.53
N THR A 211 16.29 0.91 -21.33
CA THR A 211 15.85 0.10 -20.18
C THR A 211 14.48 -0.56 -20.42
N LEU A 212 13.54 0.18 -21.03
CA LEU A 212 12.23 -0.35 -21.38
C LEU A 212 12.32 -1.39 -22.52
N GLN A 213 13.17 -1.17 -23.53
CA GLN A 213 13.37 -2.10 -24.64
C GLN A 213 13.95 -3.44 -24.19
N VAL A 214 14.91 -3.44 -23.26
CA VAL A 214 15.41 -4.68 -22.64
C VAL A 214 14.25 -5.46 -22.00
N ARG A 215 13.40 -4.75 -21.25
CA ARG A 215 12.27 -5.38 -20.56
C ARG A 215 11.19 -5.87 -21.52
N ILE A 216 10.89 -5.11 -22.57
CA ILE A 216 9.95 -5.50 -23.64
C ILE A 216 10.45 -6.79 -24.29
N THR A 217 11.74 -6.84 -24.66
CA THR A 217 12.36 -8.04 -25.25
C THR A 217 12.26 -9.25 -24.32
N ALA A 218 12.53 -9.05 -23.02
CA ALA A 218 12.39 -10.11 -22.03
C ALA A 218 10.95 -10.63 -21.94
N PHE A 219 9.96 -9.75 -21.94
CA PHE A 219 8.54 -10.14 -21.87
C PHE A 219 8.02 -10.76 -23.17
N GLN A 220 8.51 -10.33 -24.34
CA GLN A 220 8.23 -11.02 -25.61
C GLN A 220 8.78 -12.45 -25.59
N THR A 221 9.94 -12.64 -24.96
CA THR A 221 10.51 -13.97 -24.79
C THR A 221 9.69 -14.81 -23.80
N VAL A 222 9.21 -14.21 -22.71
CA VAL A 222 8.27 -14.87 -21.79
C VAL A 222 6.99 -15.29 -22.53
N LEU A 223 6.39 -14.38 -23.30
CA LEU A 223 5.17 -14.64 -24.03
C LEU A 223 5.32 -15.82 -25.01
N SER A 224 6.42 -15.88 -25.76
CA SER A 224 6.65 -17.00 -26.69
C SER A 224 6.82 -18.35 -25.97
N ILE A 225 7.42 -18.36 -24.77
CA ILE A 225 7.50 -19.56 -23.92
C ILE A 225 6.11 -19.93 -23.39
N GLU A 226 5.30 -18.95 -22.97
CA GLU A 226 3.93 -19.16 -22.50
C GLU A 226 3.05 -19.76 -23.61
N GLU A 227 3.09 -19.19 -24.81
CA GLU A 227 2.38 -19.70 -25.99
C GLU A 227 2.82 -21.13 -26.35
N ALA A 228 4.13 -21.41 -26.34
CA ALA A 228 4.65 -22.76 -26.59
C ALA A 228 4.23 -23.77 -25.50
N ARG A 229 4.25 -23.35 -24.23
CA ARG A 229 3.77 -24.15 -23.10
C ARG A 229 2.29 -24.49 -23.26
N ASP A 230 1.48 -23.51 -23.60
CA ASP A 230 0.02 -23.66 -23.70
C ASP A 230 -0.33 -24.56 -24.89
N HIS A 231 0.31 -24.35 -26.05
CA HIS A 231 0.16 -25.23 -27.21
C HIS A 231 0.61 -26.68 -26.91
N TYR A 232 1.72 -26.87 -26.19
CA TYR A 232 2.14 -28.21 -25.73
C TYR A 232 1.09 -28.86 -24.83
N ALA A 233 0.54 -28.10 -23.87
CA ALA A 233 -0.44 -28.62 -22.93
C ALA A 233 -1.76 -29.00 -23.63
N GLU A 234 -2.19 -28.20 -24.62
CA GLU A 234 -3.36 -28.49 -25.44
C GLU A 234 -3.18 -29.78 -26.26
N GLU A 235 -2.01 -30.00 -26.85
CA GLU A 235 -1.77 -31.16 -27.71
C GLU A 235 -1.47 -32.45 -26.92
N LYS A 236 -0.69 -32.36 -25.82
CA LYS A 236 -0.27 -33.53 -25.03
C LYS A 236 -1.20 -33.85 -23.87
N GLY A 237 -2.13 -32.95 -23.53
CA GLY A 237 -3.05 -33.11 -22.40
C GLY A 237 -2.41 -32.92 -21.02
N HIS A 238 -1.15 -32.50 -20.96
CA HIS A 238 -0.43 -32.17 -19.73
C HIS A 238 0.63 -31.08 -20.01
N PRO A 239 0.98 -30.23 -19.03
CA PRO A 239 2.01 -29.21 -19.22
C PRO A 239 3.40 -29.83 -19.43
N PRO A 240 4.34 -29.11 -20.07
CA PRO A 240 5.73 -29.55 -20.18
C PRO A 240 6.43 -29.61 -18.82
N ALA A 241 7.46 -30.46 -18.72
CA ALA A 241 8.27 -30.55 -17.50
C ALA A 241 9.08 -29.27 -17.31
N ASP A 242 9.74 -28.80 -18.36
CA ASP A 242 10.65 -27.66 -18.40
C ASP A 242 10.72 -27.03 -19.80
N ILE A 243 11.52 -25.97 -19.96
CA ILE A 243 11.74 -25.30 -21.25
C ILE A 243 12.52 -26.19 -22.22
N VAL A 244 13.40 -27.07 -21.72
CA VAL A 244 14.17 -28.00 -22.56
C VAL A 244 13.24 -28.95 -23.31
N THR A 245 12.17 -29.39 -22.65
CA THR A 245 11.11 -30.21 -23.25
C THR A 245 10.46 -29.46 -24.42
N LEU A 246 10.15 -28.17 -24.27
CA LEU A 246 9.56 -27.36 -25.34
C LEU A 246 10.49 -27.20 -26.56
N VAL A 247 11.80 -27.07 -26.32
CA VAL A 247 12.79 -26.99 -27.41
C VAL A 247 12.95 -28.34 -28.11
N THR A 248 13.14 -29.42 -27.35
CA THR A 248 13.37 -30.77 -27.92
C THR A 248 12.14 -31.35 -28.63
N SER A 249 10.93 -30.97 -28.20
CA SER A 249 9.68 -31.35 -28.86
C SER A 249 9.28 -30.42 -30.02
N GLY A 250 10.05 -29.36 -30.28
CA GLY A 250 9.87 -28.49 -31.44
C GLY A 250 8.82 -27.38 -31.28
N TYR A 251 8.27 -27.17 -30.07
CA TYR A 251 7.35 -26.06 -29.78
C TYR A 251 8.10 -24.73 -29.65
N LEU A 252 9.39 -24.78 -29.30
CA LEU A 252 10.31 -23.64 -29.36
C LEU A 252 11.47 -23.97 -30.31
N SER A 253 11.73 -23.07 -31.27
CA SER A 253 12.79 -23.28 -32.29
C SER A 253 14.20 -23.30 -31.70
N THR A 254 14.46 -22.47 -30.68
CA THR A 254 15.77 -22.33 -30.05
C THR A 254 15.61 -22.11 -28.54
N LYS A 255 16.71 -22.33 -27.78
CA LYS A 255 16.73 -22.00 -26.35
C LYS A 255 16.56 -20.48 -26.19
N PRO A 256 15.52 -20.01 -25.47
CA PRO A 256 15.31 -18.59 -25.23
C PRO A 256 16.46 -17.96 -24.44
N ILE A 257 16.83 -16.72 -24.77
CA ILE A 257 17.91 -15.96 -24.12
C ILE A 257 17.29 -14.85 -23.29
N ASP A 258 17.66 -14.76 -22.01
CA ASP A 258 17.26 -13.65 -21.15
C ASP A 258 18.16 -12.42 -21.38
N PRO A 259 17.61 -11.27 -21.82
CA PRO A 259 18.37 -10.03 -21.99
C PRO A 259 19.08 -9.54 -20.71
N TYR A 260 18.63 -9.97 -19.53
CA TYR A 260 19.25 -9.64 -18.24
C TYR A 260 20.40 -10.58 -17.85
N GLY A 261 20.69 -11.61 -18.65
CA GLY A 261 21.77 -12.58 -18.41
C GLY A 261 21.40 -13.77 -17.53
N GLY A 262 20.10 -13.98 -17.27
CA GLY A 262 19.59 -15.15 -16.57
C GLY A 262 19.27 -16.33 -17.50
N GLU A 263 18.60 -17.32 -16.93
CA GLU A 263 18.02 -18.45 -17.66
C GLU A 263 16.52 -18.54 -17.35
N PHE A 264 15.71 -18.71 -18.40
CA PHE A 264 14.29 -18.95 -18.23
C PHE A 264 14.02 -20.36 -17.72
N TYR A 265 12.99 -20.50 -16.89
CA TYR A 265 12.49 -21.77 -16.38
C TYR A 265 10.98 -21.71 -16.11
N LEU A 266 10.37 -22.88 -15.91
CA LEU A 266 8.99 -23.01 -15.45
C LEU A 266 8.99 -23.29 -13.94
N ASP A 267 8.26 -22.49 -13.18
CA ASP A 267 8.11 -22.71 -11.73
C ASP A 267 7.11 -23.86 -11.42
N GLU A 268 6.87 -24.11 -10.13
CA GLU A 268 5.93 -25.15 -9.66
C GLU A 268 4.51 -24.98 -10.22
N ARG A 269 4.12 -23.73 -10.52
CA ARG A 269 2.82 -23.37 -11.10
C ARG A 269 2.85 -23.33 -12.62
N LYS A 270 3.96 -23.78 -13.23
CA LYS A 270 4.22 -23.73 -14.67
C LYS A 270 4.19 -22.31 -15.23
N GLN A 271 4.43 -21.30 -14.41
CA GLN A 271 4.64 -19.93 -14.86
C GLN A 271 6.08 -19.76 -15.33
N VAL A 272 6.27 -18.92 -16.34
CA VAL A 272 7.61 -18.62 -16.87
C VAL A 272 8.29 -17.62 -15.95
N ARG A 273 9.50 -17.98 -15.50
CA ARG A 273 10.36 -17.20 -14.60
C ARG A 273 11.77 -17.13 -15.18
N THR A 274 12.60 -16.22 -14.68
CA THR A 274 14.02 -16.15 -15.00
C THR A 274 14.86 -16.01 -13.73
N THR A 275 16.05 -16.60 -13.72
CA THR A 275 17.02 -16.49 -12.61
C THR A 275 17.53 -15.07 -12.38
N SER A 276 17.43 -14.17 -13.37
CA SER A 276 17.77 -12.75 -13.22
C SER A 276 16.71 -11.94 -12.45
N ASN A 277 15.50 -12.50 -12.27
CA ASN A 277 14.32 -11.76 -11.80
C ASN A 277 14.02 -10.48 -12.61
N PHE A 278 14.34 -10.48 -13.91
CA PHE A 278 14.21 -9.32 -14.80
C PHE A 278 14.97 -8.08 -14.30
N ALA A 279 16.11 -8.31 -13.66
CA ALA A 279 16.99 -7.26 -13.16
C ALA A 279 18.43 -7.56 -13.55
N PHE A 280 19.18 -6.52 -13.90
CA PHE A 280 20.62 -6.64 -14.08
C PHE A 280 21.27 -6.94 -12.73
N VAL A 281 22.13 -7.95 -12.68
CA VAL A 281 22.91 -8.25 -11.47
C VAL A 281 23.84 -7.06 -11.23
N ALA A 282 23.58 -6.29 -10.17
CA ALA A 282 24.57 -5.34 -9.67
C ALA A 282 25.76 -6.15 -9.16
N SER A 283 26.95 -5.90 -9.70
CA SER A 283 28.19 -6.44 -9.17
C SER A 283 28.35 -6.04 -7.69
N GLY A 284 27.88 -6.89 -6.77
CA GLY A 284 28.21 -6.80 -5.35
C GLY A 284 27.05 -6.75 -4.33
N GLN A 285 25.79 -7.06 -4.66
CA GLN A 285 24.76 -7.24 -3.61
C GLN A 285 23.92 -8.51 -3.84
N PRO A 286 23.73 -9.35 -2.81
CA PRO A 286 22.88 -10.53 -2.93
C PRO A 286 21.44 -10.11 -3.21
N SER A 287 20.80 -10.84 -4.12
CA SER A 287 19.39 -10.72 -4.46
C SER A 287 18.56 -10.67 -3.18
N VAL A 288 17.78 -9.60 -3.01
CA VAL A 288 16.76 -9.54 -1.97
C VAL A 288 15.79 -10.69 -2.24
N GLU A 289 15.95 -11.77 -1.46
CA GLU A 289 14.98 -12.86 -1.39
C GLU A 289 13.59 -12.25 -1.29
N SER A 290 12.69 -12.75 -2.14
CA SER A 290 11.26 -12.52 -2.03
C SER A 290 10.86 -12.62 -0.57
N SER A 291 10.64 -11.46 0.08
CA SER A 291 10.22 -11.35 1.47
C SER A 291 9.07 -12.32 1.69
N ALA A 292 9.37 -13.40 2.42
CA ALA A 292 8.36 -14.21 3.06
C ALA A 292 7.50 -13.24 3.88
N ALA A 293 6.18 -13.34 3.69
CA ALA A 293 5.23 -12.71 4.59
C ALA A 293 5.59 -13.10 6.04
N PRO A 294 5.47 -12.19 7.02
CA PRO A 294 5.74 -12.55 8.40
C PRO A 294 4.88 -13.75 8.76
N SER A 295 5.54 -14.83 9.17
CA SER A 295 4.87 -16.02 9.69
C SER A 295 4.03 -15.60 10.89
N ASP A 296 2.73 -15.91 10.86
CA ASP A 296 1.83 -15.72 12.00
C ASP A 296 2.47 -16.37 13.25
N LYS A 297 2.74 -15.52 14.25
CA LYS A 297 2.93 -15.90 15.64
C LYS A 297 2.03 -15.01 16.49
#